data_AF-A0A8C1PT84-F1
#
_entry.id   AF-A0A8C1PT84-F1
#
_cell.length_a   1.000
_cell.length_b   1.000
_cell.length_c   1.000
_cell.angle_alpha   90.00
_cell.angle_beta   90.00
_cell.angle_gamma   90.00
#
_symmetry.space_group_name_H-M   'P 1'
#
loop_
_entity.id
_entity.type
_entity.pdbx_description
1 polymer ?
#
loop_
_entity_poly.entity_id
_entity_poly.type
_entity_poly.pdbx_seq_one_letter_code
_entity_poly.pdbx_strand_id
1 'polypeptide(L)'
;CIVYNDYKVGDNISVIITARDHNKNLKTYGGDFFKAKLFSSELKASVYGEVVDHRNGTYSVTLLLPWEGQAHVFVRLEHSSEVVQILKKYRDSSFPRSHYNGHFEGSGPNKTRIIEVVECNLKWGAEGSWRKGSCCCEYKDIKTGTVWQCERPKKLSCDKLVYHSRGSMENPLNPFEKQFFAKTLTNVPITGDTQIINILPNTTDIANGMA
;
A
#
# COMPACT_ATOMS: atom_id res chain seq x y z
N CYS A 1 34.19 -24.49 -4.99
CA CYS A 1 34.64 -23.92 -6.27
C CYS A 1 34.06 -22.52 -6.37
N ILE A 2 34.88 -21.48 -6.25
CA ILE A 2 34.43 -20.09 -6.36
C ILE A 2 34.43 -19.76 -7.84
N VAL A 3 33.26 -19.70 -8.45
CA VAL A 3 33.09 -19.13 -9.79
C VAL A 3 32.96 -17.63 -9.58
N TYR A 4 34.03 -16.88 -9.85
CA TYR A 4 33.90 -15.44 -10.09
C TYR A 4 33.16 -15.30 -11.43
N ASN A 5 31.84 -15.19 -11.39
CA ASN A 5 31.12 -14.66 -12.53
C ASN A 5 31.37 -13.16 -12.51
N ASP A 6 32.27 -12.71 -13.39
CA ASP A 6 32.44 -11.28 -13.68
C ASP A 6 31.17 -10.78 -14.36
N TYR A 7 30.29 -10.16 -13.57
CA TYR A 7 29.04 -9.59 -14.07
C TYR A 7 29.33 -8.35 -14.91
N LYS A 8 28.57 -8.16 -15.99
CA LYS A 8 28.65 -6.98 -16.85
C LYS A 8 27.37 -6.15 -16.77
N VAL A 9 27.49 -4.88 -17.15
CA VAL A 9 26.32 -4.02 -17.36
C VAL A 9 25.38 -4.67 -18.38
N GLY A 10 24.12 -4.84 -18.01
CA GLY A 10 23.10 -5.52 -18.80
C GLY A 10 22.81 -6.96 -18.36
N ASP A 11 23.67 -7.57 -17.54
CA ASP A 11 23.42 -8.90 -16.98
C ASP A 11 22.27 -8.88 -15.96
N ASN A 12 21.69 -10.06 -15.73
CA ASN A 12 20.69 -10.27 -14.70
C ASN A 12 21.23 -11.22 -13.63
N ILE A 13 20.94 -10.91 -12.37
CA ILE A 13 21.16 -11.82 -11.25
C ILE A 13 19.83 -12.36 -10.74
N SER A 14 19.85 -13.59 -10.24
CA SER A 14 18.70 -14.24 -9.62
C SER A 14 18.89 -14.35 -8.11
N VAL A 15 17.88 -13.94 -7.35
CA VAL A 15 17.84 -14.07 -5.89
C VAL A 15 16.70 -15.02 -5.53
N ILE A 16 16.98 -16.02 -4.71
CA ILE A 16 15.97 -16.94 -4.19
C ILE A 16 15.69 -16.59 -2.73
N ILE A 17 14.42 -16.38 -2.41
CA ILE A 17 13.95 -16.11 -1.05
C ILE A 17 13.22 -17.36 -0.58
N THR A 18 13.56 -17.82 0.62
CA THR A 18 12.85 -18.92 1.30
C THR A 18 12.21 -18.38 2.56
N ALA A 19 10.88 -18.36 2.60
CA ALA A 19 10.13 -17.81 3.72
C ALA A 19 9.96 -18.81 4.85
N ARG A 20 10.02 -18.31 6.09
CA ARG A 20 9.79 -19.08 7.31
C ARG A 20 8.69 -18.44 8.15
N ASP A 21 7.94 -19.26 8.86
CA ASP A 21 6.93 -18.80 9.82
C ASP A 21 7.59 -18.29 11.12
N HIS A 22 6.76 -17.82 12.05
CA HIS A 22 7.22 -17.34 13.37
C HIS A 22 7.92 -18.41 14.21
N ASN A 23 7.67 -19.69 13.93
CA ASN A 23 8.31 -20.84 14.56
C ASN A 23 9.58 -21.29 13.82
N LYS A 24 10.02 -20.51 12.82
CA LYS A 24 11.17 -20.80 11.94
C LYS A 24 10.99 -22.02 11.04
N ASN A 25 9.77 -22.55 10.90
CA ASN A 25 9.48 -23.60 9.93
C ASN A 25 9.40 -23.02 8.53
N LEU A 26 9.79 -23.81 7.53
CA LEU A 26 9.59 -23.43 6.13
C LEU A 26 8.10 -23.26 5.86
N LYS A 27 7.72 -22.14 5.26
CA LYS A 27 6.35 -21.95 4.80
C LYS A 27 6.09 -22.90 3.63
N THR A 28 4.87 -23.39 3.54
CA THR A 28 4.40 -24.24 2.43
C THR A 28 3.43 -23.51 1.51
N TYR A 29 3.27 -22.21 1.72
CA TYR A 29 2.33 -21.33 1.03
C TYR A 29 2.99 -19.97 0.76
N GLY A 30 2.47 -19.26 -0.24
CA GLY A 30 2.94 -17.93 -0.65
C GLY A 30 2.13 -16.76 -0.08
N GLY A 31 2.21 -15.62 -0.77
CA GLY A 31 1.43 -14.42 -0.50
C GLY A 31 2.14 -13.37 0.36
N ASP A 32 3.40 -13.60 0.75
CA ASP A 32 4.21 -12.57 1.39
C ASP A 32 4.56 -11.48 0.38
N PHE A 33 4.54 -10.23 0.84
CA PHE A 33 4.91 -9.09 0.03
C PHE A 33 6.38 -8.71 0.31
N PHE A 34 7.27 -9.20 -0.55
CA PHE A 34 8.67 -8.82 -0.54
C PHE A 34 8.95 -7.66 -1.50
N LYS A 35 9.96 -6.86 -1.16
CA LYS A 35 10.64 -5.98 -2.10
C LYS A 35 12.12 -6.31 -2.12
N ALA A 36 12.66 -6.45 -3.32
CA ALA A 36 14.08 -6.65 -3.55
C ALA A 36 14.59 -5.54 -4.46
N LYS A 37 15.73 -4.97 -4.09
CA LYS A 37 16.39 -3.93 -4.88
C LYS A 37 17.88 -4.18 -4.97
N LEU A 38 18.44 -3.76 -6.09
CA LEU A 38 19.87 -3.53 -6.25
C LEU A 38 20.12 -2.05 -5.98
N PHE A 39 21.17 -1.71 -5.23
CA PHE A 39 21.53 -0.32 -4.98
C PHE A 39 23.05 -0.11 -4.90
N SER A 40 23.48 1.11 -5.22
CA SER A 40 24.84 1.59 -5.02
C SER A 40 24.80 2.89 -4.22
N SER A 41 25.45 2.89 -3.06
CA SER A 41 25.55 4.09 -2.21
C SER A 41 26.43 5.17 -2.85
N GLU A 42 27.47 4.76 -3.57
CA GLU A 42 28.41 5.65 -4.25
C GLU A 42 27.72 6.41 -5.39
N LEU A 43 27.01 5.68 -6.26
CA LEU A 43 26.30 6.26 -7.40
C LEU A 43 24.94 6.86 -7.02
N LYS A 44 24.48 6.66 -5.78
CA LYS A 44 23.12 6.99 -5.31
C LYS A 44 22.03 6.45 -6.25
N ALA A 45 22.26 5.26 -6.80
CA ALA A 45 21.40 4.61 -7.76
C ALA A 45 20.73 3.37 -7.16
N SER A 46 19.50 3.05 -7.60
CA SER A 46 18.82 1.81 -7.22
C SER A 46 17.81 1.37 -8.26
N VAL A 47 17.66 0.06 -8.43
CA VAL A 47 16.61 -0.57 -9.27
C VAL A 47 15.90 -1.66 -8.46
N TYR A 48 14.59 -1.78 -8.65
CA TYR A 48 13.80 -2.85 -8.04
C TYR A 48 13.72 -4.06 -8.97
N GLY A 49 13.77 -5.25 -8.38
CA GLY A 49 13.52 -6.50 -9.07
C GLY A 49 12.05 -6.90 -8.93
N GLU A 50 11.52 -7.56 -9.95
CA GLU A 50 10.21 -8.21 -9.86
C GLU A 50 10.32 -9.44 -8.97
N VAL A 51 9.41 -9.56 -8.01
CA VAL A 51 9.31 -10.72 -7.12
C VAL A 51 8.23 -11.66 -7.65
N VAL A 52 8.61 -12.89 -7.94
CA VAL A 52 7.71 -13.97 -8.37
C VAL A 52 7.47 -14.91 -7.20
N ASP A 53 6.21 -15.07 -6.82
CA ASP A 53 5.77 -16.01 -5.77
C ASP A 53 5.47 -17.39 -6.36
N HIS A 54 6.22 -18.41 -5.92
CA HIS A 54 6.05 -19.81 -6.35
C HIS A 54 4.94 -20.54 -5.59
N ARG A 55 4.29 -19.87 -4.63
CA ARG A 55 3.13 -20.35 -3.83
C ARG A 55 3.42 -21.57 -2.95
N ASN A 56 4.68 -21.86 -2.70
CA ASN A 56 5.14 -22.98 -1.88
C ASN A 56 6.10 -22.52 -0.76
N GLY A 57 6.12 -21.22 -0.46
CA GLY A 57 7.04 -20.60 0.50
C GLY A 57 8.37 -20.15 -0.08
N THR A 58 8.64 -20.37 -1.38
CA THR A 58 9.79 -19.81 -2.07
C THR A 58 9.39 -18.73 -3.08
N TYR A 59 10.30 -17.80 -3.31
CA TYR A 59 10.13 -16.67 -4.22
C TYR A 59 11.41 -16.46 -5.02
N SER A 60 11.29 -16.04 -6.27
CA SER A 60 12.43 -15.65 -7.09
C SER A 60 12.38 -14.17 -7.42
N VAL A 61 13.56 -13.57 -7.55
CA VAL A 61 13.71 -12.19 -7.97
C VAL A 61 14.76 -12.13 -9.07
N THR A 62 14.43 -11.44 -10.17
CA THR A 62 15.41 -11.09 -11.20
C THR A 62 15.78 -9.62 -11.06
N LEU A 63 17.07 -9.32 -10.98
CA LEU A 63 17.60 -7.96 -10.88
C LEU A 63 18.54 -7.68 -12.05
N LEU A 64 18.21 -6.64 -12.83
CA LEU A 64 19.08 -6.09 -13.87
C LEU A 64 20.25 -5.34 -13.23
N LEU A 65 21.45 -5.53 -13.77
CA LEU A 65 22.67 -4.82 -13.42
C LEU A 65 22.86 -3.62 -14.36
N PRO A 66 22.44 -2.39 -14.00
CA PRO A 66 22.30 -1.31 -14.96
C PRO A 66 23.51 -0.37 -15.04
N TRP A 67 24.50 -0.52 -14.15
CA TRP A 67 25.64 0.38 -14.04
C TRP A 67 26.93 -0.39 -13.72
N GLU A 68 28.05 0.18 -14.11
CA GLU A 68 29.38 -0.29 -13.73
C GLU A 68 29.68 0.08 -12.27
N GLY A 69 30.44 -0.77 -11.59
CA GLY A 69 30.91 -0.55 -10.23
C GLY A 69 30.27 -1.49 -9.22
N GLN A 70 30.33 -1.10 -7.95
CA GLN A 70 29.83 -1.92 -6.85
C GLN A 70 28.33 -1.75 -6.65
N ALA A 71 27.66 -2.88 -6.44
CA ALA A 71 26.24 -2.93 -6.11
C ALA A 71 25.96 -3.91 -4.97
N HIS A 72 24.89 -3.63 -4.24
CA HIS A 72 24.41 -4.44 -3.13
C HIS A 72 22.96 -4.83 -3.38
N VAL A 73 22.62 -6.07 -3.02
CA VAL A 73 21.23 -6.53 -3.02
C VAL A 73 20.64 -6.28 -1.64
N PHE A 74 19.42 -5.77 -1.60
CA PHE A 74 18.66 -5.59 -0.37
C PHE A 74 17.26 -6.13 -0.54
N VAL A 75 16.88 -7.08 0.31
CA VAL A 75 15.55 -7.69 0.33
C VAL A 75 14.86 -7.35 1.64
N ARG A 76 13.58 -7.01 1.54
CA ARG A 76 12.73 -6.65 2.68
C ARG A 76 11.40 -7.35 2.61
N LEU A 77 10.94 -7.87 3.74
CA LEU A 77 9.55 -8.29 3.92
C LEU A 77 8.74 -7.05 4.31
N GLU A 78 7.92 -6.54 3.40
CA GLU A 78 7.03 -5.41 3.69
C GLU A 78 5.86 -5.88 4.55
N HIS A 79 5.17 -6.93 4.10
CA HIS A 79 4.04 -7.53 4.78
C HIS A 79 4.06 -9.04 4.63
N SER A 80 3.83 -9.77 5.72
CA SER A 80 3.62 -11.21 5.64
C SER A 80 2.30 -11.53 4.92
N SER A 81 2.15 -12.76 4.45
CA SER A 81 0.92 -13.25 3.84
C SER A 81 -0.31 -13.05 4.72
N GLU A 82 -0.18 -13.19 6.04
CA GLU A 82 -1.28 -12.98 7.00
C GLU A 82 -1.73 -11.52 6.99
N VAL A 83 -0.77 -10.58 6.98
CA VAL A 83 -1.06 -9.14 6.86
C VAL A 83 -1.70 -8.83 5.51
N VAL A 84 -1.19 -9.40 4.42
CA VAL A 84 -1.74 -9.23 3.08
C VAL A 84 -3.19 -9.72 3.01
N GLN A 85 -3.53 -10.84 3.64
CA GLN A 85 -4.91 -11.32 3.70
C GLN A 85 -5.82 -10.39 4.51
N ILE A 86 -5.34 -9.83 5.64
CA ILE A 86 -6.10 -8.84 6.41
C ILE A 86 -6.34 -7.56 5.59
N LEU A 87 -5.30 -7.06 4.90
CA LEU A 87 -5.43 -5.90 4.01
C LEU A 87 -6.42 -6.16 2.86
N LYS A 88 -6.36 -7.36 2.26
CA LYS A 88 -7.28 -7.79 1.22
C LYS A 88 -8.72 -7.85 1.72
N LYS A 89 -8.97 -8.47 2.88
CA LYS A 89 -10.27 -8.50 3.56
C LYS A 89 -10.87 -7.10 3.67
N TYR A 90 -10.11 -6.11 4.14
CA TYR A 90 -10.63 -4.75 4.32
C TYR A 90 -10.64 -3.89 3.06
N ARG A 91 -9.91 -4.28 2.01
CA ARG A 91 -10.03 -3.67 0.68
C ARG A 91 -11.31 -4.14 -0.01
N ASP A 92 -11.60 -5.43 0.11
CA ASP A 92 -12.74 -6.07 -0.54
C ASP A 92 -14.03 -5.87 0.28
N SER A 93 -13.94 -5.56 1.58
CA SER A 93 -15.08 -5.14 2.39
C SER A 93 -15.50 -3.70 2.08
N SER A 94 -16.80 -3.40 2.11
CA SER A 94 -17.34 -2.03 2.08
C SER A 94 -17.18 -1.27 3.41
N PHE A 95 -16.17 -1.58 4.21
CA PHE A 95 -15.95 -0.95 5.51
C PHE A 95 -15.66 0.56 5.34
N PRO A 96 -16.46 1.46 5.93
CA PRO A 96 -16.22 2.89 5.85
C PRO A 96 -15.02 3.27 6.73
N ARG A 97 -13.84 3.44 6.11
CA ARG A 97 -12.62 3.85 6.84
C ARG A 97 -12.63 5.32 7.23
N SER A 98 -13.20 6.15 6.38
CA SER A 98 -13.28 7.59 6.57
C SER A 98 -14.73 7.97 6.70
N HIS A 99 -15.07 8.55 7.83
CA HIS A 99 -16.35 9.15 8.08
C HIS A 99 -16.25 10.65 7.79
N TYR A 100 -17.30 11.25 7.25
CA TYR A 100 -17.34 12.68 6.97
C TYR A 100 -18.45 13.34 7.78
N ASN A 101 -18.37 14.65 7.90
CA ASN A 101 -19.40 15.45 8.55
C ASN A 101 -20.00 16.41 7.54
N GLY A 102 -21.32 16.56 7.58
CA GLY A 102 -22.05 17.61 6.85
C GLY A 102 -22.38 18.76 7.78
N HIS A 103 -22.13 19.98 7.30
CA HIS A 103 -22.42 21.22 8.02
C HIS A 103 -23.68 21.85 7.45
N PHE A 104 -24.71 21.94 8.28
CA PHE A 104 -26.00 22.52 7.94
C PHE A 104 -26.12 23.89 8.59
N GLU A 105 -26.50 24.89 7.82
CA GLU A 105 -26.69 26.25 8.32
C GLU A 105 -28.04 26.82 7.91
N GLY A 106 -28.74 27.41 8.87
CA GLY A 106 -30.03 28.05 8.60
C GLY A 106 -30.43 29.05 9.67
N SER A 107 -31.53 29.74 9.44
CA SER A 107 -32.11 30.67 10.38
C SER A 107 -33.08 29.95 11.33
N GLY A 108 -32.87 30.13 12.63
CA GLY A 108 -33.76 29.69 13.69
C GLY A 108 -34.80 30.74 14.08
N PRO A 109 -35.61 30.43 15.12
CA PRO A 109 -36.49 31.41 15.74
C PRO A 109 -35.71 32.67 16.13
N ASN A 110 -36.30 33.85 15.94
CA ASN A 110 -35.69 35.17 16.20
C ASN A 110 -34.44 35.50 15.36
N LYS A 111 -34.34 35.00 14.12
CA LYS A 111 -33.20 35.23 13.20
C LYS A 111 -31.84 34.78 13.77
N THR A 112 -31.84 33.85 14.71
CA THR A 112 -30.61 33.26 15.24
C THR A 112 -30.00 32.32 14.19
N ARG A 113 -28.67 32.31 14.05
CA ARG A 113 -27.99 31.34 13.18
C ARG A 113 -27.95 29.98 13.89
N ILE A 114 -28.54 28.97 13.27
CA ILE A 114 -28.44 27.58 13.72
C ILE A 114 -27.40 26.91 12.83
N ILE A 115 -26.46 26.20 13.47
CA ILE A 115 -25.48 25.35 12.82
C ILE A 115 -25.65 23.95 13.40
N GLU A 116 -25.83 22.96 12.54
CA GLU A 116 -25.87 21.55 12.93
C GLU A 116 -24.82 20.77 12.15
N VAL A 117 -24.08 19.92 12.86
CA VAL A 117 -23.08 19.04 12.27
C VAL A 117 -23.53 17.61 12.49
N VAL A 118 -23.62 16.86 11.41
CA VAL A 118 -24.09 15.47 11.41
C VAL A 118 -23.16 14.59 10.60
N GLU A 119 -23.16 13.29 10.89
CA GLU A 119 -22.36 12.33 10.15
C GLU A 119 -22.93 12.15 8.74
N CYS A 120 -22.04 12.15 7.76
CA CYS A 120 -22.32 12.00 6.34
C CYS A 120 -21.30 11.08 5.70
N ASN A 121 -21.74 10.27 4.75
CA ASN A 121 -20.84 9.41 3.99
C ASN A 121 -21.24 9.35 2.52
N LEU A 122 -20.26 9.07 1.66
CA LEU A 122 -20.54 8.80 0.25
C LEU A 122 -21.38 7.53 0.14
N LYS A 123 -22.42 7.58 -0.70
CA LYS A 123 -23.21 6.40 -1.08
C LYS A 123 -22.39 5.61 -2.11
N TRP A 124 -21.60 4.66 -1.62
CA TRP A 124 -20.74 3.81 -2.45
C TRP A 124 -21.34 2.40 -2.63
N GLY A 125 -21.30 1.87 -3.87
CA GLY A 125 -21.82 0.55 -4.22
C GLY A 125 -23.35 0.45 -4.31
N ALA A 126 -23.85 -0.66 -4.85
CA ALA A 126 -25.29 -0.89 -5.06
C ALA A 126 -26.08 -0.98 -3.74
N GLU A 127 -25.42 -1.36 -2.65
CA GLU A 127 -26.03 -1.56 -1.34
C GLU A 127 -25.92 -0.36 -0.39
N GLY A 128 -25.15 0.67 -0.76
CA GLY A 128 -24.83 1.82 0.09
C GLY A 128 -23.94 1.41 1.28
N SER A 129 -22.74 2.00 1.38
CA SER A 129 -21.81 1.82 2.51
C SER A 129 -22.34 2.31 3.86
N TRP A 130 -23.49 2.98 3.89
CA TRP A 130 -24.09 3.56 5.08
C TRP A 130 -25.55 3.10 5.23
N ARG A 131 -25.84 2.29 6.27
CA ARG A 131 -27.20 1.82 6.60
C ARG A 131 -27.49 2.00 8.10
N LYS A 132 -27.21 3.19 8.63
CA LYS A 132 -27.60 3.51 10.00
C LYS A 132 -28.96 4.19 10.01
N GLY A 133 -30.02 3.39 10.20
CA GLY A 133 -31.37 3.86 10.54
C GLY A 133 -32.24 4.38 9.39
N SER A 134 -33.53 4.52 9.68
CA SER A 134 -34.64 4.77 8.74
C SER A 134 -34.83 6.23 8.32
N CYS A 135 -33.78 7.07 8.24
CA CYS A 135 -33.95 8.47 7.85
C CYS A 135 -32.62 9.13 7.46
N CYS A 136 -32.47 9.54 6.19
CA CYS A 136 -31.27 10.23 5.72
C CYS A 136 -31.60 11.38 4.76
N CYS A 137 -30.77 12.42 4.79
CA CYS A 137 -30.71 13.44 3.74
C CYS A 137 -29.78 12.92 2.63
N GLU A 138 -30.25 12.90 1.37
CA GLU A 138 -29.40 12.62 0.21
C GLU A 138 -29.07 13.92 -0.52
N TYR A 139 -27.78 14.13 -0.79
CA TYR A 139 -27.30 15.27 -1.55
C TYR A 139 -26.45 14.78 -2.72
N LYS A 140 -26.85 15.12 -3.95
CA LYS A 140 -26.05 14.84 -5.15
C LYS A 140 -25.17 16.03 -5.45
N ASP A 141 -23.86 15.84 -5.34
CA ASP A 141 -22.89 16.84 -5.76
C ASP A 141 -22.94 16.97 -7.30
N ILE A 142 -23.28 18.17 -7.77
CA ILE A 142 -23.52 18.42 -9.20
C ILE A 142 -22.22 18.29 -10.03
N LYS A 143 -21.07 18.62 -9.44
CA LYS A 143 -19.78 18.63 -10.15
C LYS A 143 -19.24 17.21 -10.36
N THR A 144 -19.34 16.37 -9.33
CA THR A 144 -18.77 15.02 -9.31
C THR A 144 -19.81 13.94 -9.60
N GLY A 145 -21.10 14.27 -9.54
CA GLY A 145 -22.21 13.31 -9.64
C GLY A 145 -22.35 12.39 -8.41
N THR A 146 -21.50 12.55 -7.40
CA THR A 146 -21.48 11.71 -6.19
C THR A 146 -22.69 11.99 -5.31
N VAL A 147 -23.26 10.94 -4.72
CA VAL A 147 -24.37 11.06 -3.78
C VAL A 147 -23.84 10.91 -2.36
N TRP A 148 -24.09 11.91 -1.55
CA TRP A 148 -23.80 11.95 -0.12
C TRP A 148 -25.06 11.60 0.65
N GLN A 149 -24.90 10.75 1.66
CA GLN A 149 -25.95 10.37 2.56
C GLN A 149 -25.59 10.84 3.97
N CYS A 150 -26.40 11.73 4.52
CA CYS A 150 -26.23 12.33 5.82
C CYS A 150 -27.32 11.88 6.79
N GLU A 151 -27.00 11.78 8.07
CA GLU A 151 -28.04 11.76 9.12
C GLU A 151 -28.88 13.05 9.03
N ARG A 152 -30.18 12.96 9.35
CA ARG A 152 -31.06 14.12 9.30
C ARG A 152 -30.75 15.08 10.47
N PRO A 153 -30.48 16.38 10.23
CA PRO A 153 -30.35 17.35 11.32
C PRO A 153 -31.62 17.43 12.17
N LYS A 154 -31.48 17.78 13.46
CA LYS A 154 -32.62 17.77 14.39
C LYS A 154 -33.55 18.96 14.16
N LYS A 155 -33.00 20.12 13.77
CA LYS A 155 -33.74 21.38 13.63
C LYS A 155 -33.80 21.88 12.19
N LEU A 156 -32.73 21.68 11.42
CA LEU A 156 -32.59 22.13 10.05
C LEU A 156 -33.10 21.09 9.04
N SER A 157 -33.55 21.58 7.90
CA SER A 157 -33.96 20.76 6.76
C SER A 157 -32.77 20.32 5.91
N CYS A 158 -32.93 19.26 5.12
CA CYS A 158 -31.85 18.66 4.33
C CYS A 158 -31.27 19.60 3.25
N ASP A 159 -32.02 20.62 2.79
CA ASP A 159 -31.58 21.61 1.81
C ASP A 159 -30.60 22.65 2.39
N LYS A 160 -30.33 22.61 3.71
CA LYS A 160 -29.44 23.53 4.39
C LYS A 160 -27.98 23.08 4.47
N LEU A 161 -27.61 22.00 3.78
CA LEU A 161 -26.23 21.56 3.70
C LEU A 161 -25.38 22.60 2.97
N VAL A 162 -24.30 23.05 3.61
CA VAL A 162 -23.37 24.05 3.06
C VAL A 162 -22.09 23.40 2.54
N TYR A 163 -21.48 22.54 3.34
CA TYR A 163 -20.24 21.87 2.98
C TYR A 163 -20.02 20.58 3.79
N HIS A 164 -19.04 19.80 3.34
CA HIS A 164 -18.56 18.62 4.06
C HIS A 164 -17.17 18.88 4.64
N SER A 165 -16.88 18.28 5.80
CA SER A 165 -15.54 18.22 6.36
C SER A 165 -15.15 16.77 6.65
N ARG A 166 -13.84 16.52 6.76
CA ARG A 166 -13.35 15.22 7.24
C ARG A 166 -13.85 14.99 8.67
N GLY A 167 -14.41 13.82 8.92
CA GLY A 167 -14.83 13.36 10.24
C GLY A 167 -13.79 12.41 10.84
N SER A 168 -14.26 11.38 11.52
CA SER A 168 -13.39 10.38 12.15
C SER A 168 -12.77 9.42 11.12
N MET A 169 -11.62 8.87 11.48
CA MET A 169 -11.02 7.75 10.76
C MET A 169 -11.11 6.53 11.66
N GLU A 170 -11.81 5.51 11.19
CA GLU A 170 -11.98 4.28 11.96
C GLU A 170 -10.89 3.29 11.55
N ASN A 171 -10.24 2.71 12.55
CA ASN A 171 -9.31 1.63 12.32
C ASN A 171 -10.12 0.33 12.16
N PRO A 172 -10.17 -0.29 10.96
CA PRO A 172 -10.93 -1.51 10.75
C PRO A 172 -10.38 -2.70 11.53
N LEU A 173 -9.12 -2.65 11.97
CA LEU A 173 -8.43 -3.77 12.58
C LEU A 173 -8.99 -4.08 13.98
N ASN A 174 -9.31 -5.34 14.22
CA ASN A 174 -9.62 -5.81 15.58
C ASN A 174 -8.33 -5.91 16.44
N PRO A 175 -8.45 -6.06 17.78
CA PRO A 175 -7.28 -6.11 18.67
C PRO A 175 -6.26 -7.21 18.35
N PHE A 176 -6.68 -8.34 17.79
CA PHE A 176 -5.81 -9.42 17.37
C PHE A 176 -5.09 -9.08 16.06
N GLU A 177 -5.82 -8.59 15.05
CA GLU A 177 -5.27 -8.17 13.76
C GLU A 177 -4.22 -7.06 13.92
N LYS A 178 -4.42 -6.12 14.85
CA LYS A 178 -3.45 -5.05 15.16
C LYS A 178 -2.06 -5.58 15.51
N GLN A 179 -1.96 -6.77 16.09
CA GLN A 179 -0.68 -7.37 16.48
C GLN A 179 0.19 -7.69 15.26
N PHE A 180 -0.41 -8.08 14.13
CA PHE A 180 0.30 -8.39 12.89
C PHE A 180 0.94 -7.15 12.24
N PHE A 181 0.45 -5.95 12.55
CA PHE A 181 0.98 -4.69 12.04
C PHE A 181 2.04 -4.05 12.94
N ALA A 182 2.51 -4.78 13.96
CA ALA A 182 3.66 -4.35 14.74
C ALA A 182 4.89 -4.15 13.83
N LYS A 183 5.68 -3.09 14.08
CA LYS A 183 6.91 -2.80 13.31
C LYS A 183 7.97 -3.91 13.39
N THR A 184 7.84 -4.81 14.36
CA THR A 184 8.69 -6.00 14.49
C THR A 184 8.35 -7.09 13.47
N LEU A 185 7.14 -7.05 12.89
CA LEU A 185 6.62 -8.05 11.94
C LEU A 185 6.40 -7.50 10.53
N THR A 186 6.46 -6.18 10.37
CA THR A 186 6.29 -5.48 9.09
C THR A 186 7.53 -4.69 8.75
N ASN A 187 7.81 -4.54 7.47
CA ASN A 187 8.96 -3.76 6.99
C ASN A 187 10.29 -4.28 7.57
N VAL A 188 10.47 -5.60 7.61
CA VAL A 188 11.63 -6.27 8.22
C VAL A 188 12.71 -6.52 7.17
N PRO A 189 13.96 -6.03 7.36
CA PRO A 189 15.07 -6.36 6.47
C PRO A 189 15.37 -7.86 6.57
N ILE A 190 15.55 -8.51 5.43
CA ILE A 190 15.97 -9.91 5.40
C ILE A 190 17.49 -9.92 5.36
N THR A 191 18.09 -10.48 6.40
CA THR A 191 19.53 -10.76 6.41
C THR A 191 19.79 -11.90 5.44
N GLY A 192 20.26 -11.55 4.25
CA GLY A 192 20.71 -12.48 3.23
C GLY A 192 22.22 -12.43 3.05
N ASP A 193 22.66 -12.88 1.90
CA ASP A 193 24.04 -12.73 1.46
C ASP A 193 24.41 -11.24 1.33
N THR A 194 25.54 -10.85 1.92
CA THR A 194 26.07 -9.48 1.88
C THR A 194 27.17 -9.32 0.83
N GLN A 195 27.31 -10.27 -0.09
CA GLN A 195 28.26 -10.21 -1.18
C GLN A 195 28.10 -8.93 -2.00
N ILE A 196 29.23 -8.24 -2.20
CA ILE A 196 29.33 -7.09 -3.08
C ILE A 196 29.38 -7.61 -4.51
N ILE A 197 28.51 -7.08 -5.35
CA ILE A 197 28.46 -7.42 -6.77
C ILE A 197 29.31 -6.40 -7.51
N ASN A 198 30.41 -6.86 -8.11
CA ASN A 198 31.25 -6.04 -8.97
C ASN A 198 30.74 -6.17 -10.41
N ILE A 199 30.35 -5.04 -11.00
CA ILE A 199 29.78 -4.97 -12.35
C ILE A 199 30.79 -4.28 -13.26
N LEU A 200 31.24 -4.98 -14.29
CA LEU A 200 32.18 -4.50 -15.29
C LEU A 200 31.44 -3.79 -16.43
N PRO A 201 32.10 -2.86 -17.15
CA PRO A 201 31.50 -2.20 -18.30
C PRO A 201 31.23 -3.20 -19.43
N ASN A 202 30.19 -2.94 -20.21
CA ASN A 202 29.89 -3.72 -21.41
C ASN A 202 30.73 -3.19 -22.58
N THR A 203 31.78 -3.91 -22.98
CA THR A 203 32.74 -3.49 -24.01
C THR A 203 32.22 -3.73 -25.44
N THR A 204 31.07 -3.17 -25.80
CA THR A 204 30.54 -3.27 -27.19
C THR A 204 30.59 -1.98 -28.00
N ASP A 205 31.09 -0.86 -27.46
CA ASP A 205 31.35 0.34 -28.27
C ASP A 205 32.72 0.94 -27.92
N ILE A 206 33.69 0.74 -28.81
CA ILE A 206 34.85 1.56 -29.23
C ILE A 206 35.84 0.59 -29.92
N ALA A 207 35.42 0.05 -31.06
CA ALA A 207 36.31 -0.58 -32.04
C ALA A 207 35.70 -0.41 -33.44
N ASN A 208 35.36 0.83 -33.79
CA ASN A 208 35.12 1.25 -35.18
C ASN A 208 35.20 2.77 -35.22
N GLY A 209 36.42 3.29 -35.38
CA GLY A 209 36.68 4.72 -35.45
C GLY A 209 38.15 5.08 -35.59
N MET A 210 38.96 4.23 -36.22
CA MET A 210 40.26 4.60 -36.79
C MET A 210 40.53 3.72 -38.01
N ALA A 211 40.10 4.20 -39.18
CA ALA A 211 40.66 3.93 -40.48
C ALA A 211 40.37 5.15 -41.37
#